data_AF-A0AAN9BQ99-F1
#
_entry.id   AF-A0AAN9BQ99-F1
#
_cell.length_a   1.000
_cell.length_b   1.000
_cell.length_c   1.000
_cell.angle_alpha   90.00
_cell.angle_beta   90.00
_cell.angle_gamma   90.00
#
_symmetry.space_group_name_H-M   'P 1'
#
loop_
_entity.id
_entity.type
_entity.pdbx_description
1 polymer ?
#
loop_
_entity_poly.entity_id
_entity_poly.type
_entity_poly.pdbx_seq_one_letter_code
_entity_poly.pdbx_strand_id
1 'polypeptide(L)'
;MDKHITNICRSAYTEIRKISSIRHLLSFDATKTLVCSLILSKFDYCNALLTGIPQHLTDKLQKVQNTAARLIFRAKKHDHIQPLMQQLHWLPISSRIIHKELSL
;
A
#
# COMPACT_ATOMS: atom_id res chain seq x y z
N MET A 1 -11.37 -8.02 -13.96
CA MET A 1 -10.30 -7.26 -13.30
C MET A 1 -10.69 -6.85 -11.87
N ASP A 2 -11.89 -6.31 -11.67
CA ASP A 2 -12.37 -5.78 -10.38
C ASP A 2 -12.39 -6.80 -9.24
N LYS A 3 -12.82 -8.04 -9.52
CA LYS A 3 -12.80 -9.14 -8.54
C LYS A 3 -11.38 -9.46 -8.08
N HIS A 4 -10.42 -9.42 -8.99
CA HIS A 4 -9.01 -9.66 -8.69
C HIS A 4 -8.44 -8.56 -7.80
N ILE A 5 -8.64 -7.28 -8.17
CA ILE A 5 -8.20 -6.13 -7.36
C ILE A 5 -8.87 -6.13 -5.98
N THR A 6 -10.16 -6.47 -5.92
CA THR A 6 -10.87 -6.58 -4.65
C THR A 6 -10.29 -7.69 -3.77
N ASN A 7 -9.90 -8.83 -4.35
CA ASN A 7 -9.23 -9.91 -3.63
C ASN A 7 -7.83 -9.51 -3.14
N ILE A 8 -7.05 -8.78 -3.95
CA ILE A 8 -5.75 -8.22 -3.54
C ILE A 8 -5.92 -7.26 -2.37
N CYS A 9 -6.84 -6.31 -2.49
CA CYS A 9 -7.16 -5.36 -1.42
C CYS A 9 -7.59 -6.10 -0.14
N ARG A 10 -8.44 -7.13 -0.25
CA ARG A 10 -8.86 -7.94 0.90
C ARG A 10 -7.67 -8.63 1.55
N SER A 11 -6.82 -9.28 0.75
CA SER A 11 -5.60 -9.94 1.23
C SER A 11 -4.67 -8.95 1.92
N ALA A 12 -4.45 -7.77 1.35
CA ALA A 12 -3.62 -6.72 1.93
C ALA A 12 -4.19 -6.22 3.25
N TYR A 13 -5.50 -6.00 3.36
CA TYR A 13 -6.13 -5.62 4.64
C TYR A 13 -6.01 -6.72 5.71
N THR A 14 -6.04 -7.99 5.33
CA THR A 14 -5.79 -9.09 6.26
C THR A 14 -4.35 -9.03 6.80
N GLU A 15 -3.36 -8.79 5.96
CA GLU A 15 -1.97 -8.62 6.41
C GLU A 15 -1.78 -7.37 7.27
N ILE A 16 -2.41 -6.25 6.91
CA ILE A 16 -2.42 -5.03 7.73
C ILE A 16 -2.95 -5.33 9.13
N ARG A 17 -4.05 -6.09 9.27
CA ARG A 17 -4.61 -6.45 10.57
C ARG A 17 -3.67 -7.31 11.39
N LYS A 18 -3.01 -8.29 10.77
CA LYS A 18 -2.00 -9.14 11.44
C LYS A 18 -0.81 -8.32 11.92
N ILE A 19 -0.28 -7.43 11.09
CA ILE A 19 0.84 -6.56 11.50
C ILE A 19 0.37 -5.58 12.58
N SER A 20 -0.86 -5.07 12.49
CA SER A 20 -1.44 -4.15 13.46
C SER A 20 -1.57 -4.76 14.86
N SER A 21 -1.90 -6.05 14.98
CA SER A 21 -2.00 -6.70 16.31
C SER A 21 -0.64 -6.79 17.00
N ILE A 22 0.43 -7.07 16.23
CA ILE A 22 1.81 -7.15 16.76
C ILE A 22 2.57 -5.82 16.70
N ARG A 23 1.95 -4.73 16.22
CA ARG A 23 2.63 -3.45 15.96
C ARG A 23 3.34 -2.88 17.19
N HIS A 24 2.80 -3.13 18.38
CA HIS A 24 3.36 -2.68 19.65
C HIS A 24 4.72 -3.31 19.96
N LEU A 25 4.99 -4.52 19.44
CA LEU A 25 6.23 -5.28 19.61
C LEU A 25 7.29 -4.97 18.56
N LEU A 26 6.91 -4.29 17.47
CA LEU A 26 7.78 -4.07 16.32
C LEU A 26 8.43 -2.68 16.34
N SER A 27 9.69 -2.62 15.92
CA SER A 27 10.36 -1.35 15.60
C SER A 27 9.76 -0.70 14.34
N PHE A 28 10.09 0.57 14.11
CA PHE A 28 9.68 1.29 12.90
C PHE A 28 10.19 0.59 11.64
N ASP A 29 11.48 0.27 11.58
CA ASP A 29 12.11 -0.35 10.41
C ASP A 29 11.60 -1.77 10.16
N ALA A 30 11.40 -2.57 11.20
CA ALA A 30 10.81 -3.90 11.06
C ALA A 30 9.39 -3.83 10.50
N THR A 31 8.56 -2.90 10.99
CA THR A 31 7.20 -2.69 10.48
C THR A 31 7.22 -2.24 9.02
N LYS A 32 8.11 -1.29 8.67
CA LYS A 32 8.30 -0.82 7.30
C LYS A 32 8.66 -1.99 6.37
N THR A 33 9.62 -2.83 6.77
CA THR A 33 10.04 -4.00 5.98
C THR A 33 8.92 -4.99 5.79
N LEU A 34 8.17 -5.35 6.84
CA LEU A 34 7.01 -6.26 6.74
C LEU A 34 5.91 -5.72 5.82
N VAL A 35 5.62 -4.43 5.93
CA VAL A 35 4.62 -3.78 5.09
C VAL A 35 5.07 -3.77 3.62
N CYS A 36 6.33 -3.44 3.35
CA CYS A 36 6.87 -3.49 2.00
C CYS A 36 6.83 -4.92 1.41
N SER A 37 7.25 -5.92 2.18
CA SER A 37 7.34 -7.31 1.70
C SER A 37 5.99 -8.02 1.56
N LEU A 38 4.98 -7.66 2.36
CA LEU A 38 3.67 -8.35 2.36
C LEU A 38 2.56 -7.60 1.64
N ILE A 39 2.69 -6.26 1.48
CA ILE A 39 1.64 -5.42 0.89
C ILE A 39 2.13 -4.80 -0.43
N LEU A 40 3.25 -4.07 -0.42
CA LEU A 40 3.73 -3.40 -1.64
C LEU A 40 4.15 -4.40 -2.72
N SER A 41 4.79 -5.50 -2.34
CA SER A 41 5.13 -6.60 -3.26
C SER A 41 3.92 -7.13 -4.05
N LYS A 42 2.74 -7.20 -3.43
CA LYS A 42 1.49 -7.64 -4.08
C LYS A 42 1.01 -6.65 -5.12
N PHE A 43 1.17 -5.36 -4.86
CA PHE A 43 0.87 -4.33 -5.85
C PHE A 43 1.87 -4.39 -6.99
N ASP A 44 3.15 -4.56 -6.65
CA ASP A 44 4.24 -4.59 -7.61
C ASP A 44 4.17 -5.80 -8.56
N TYR A 45 3.71 -6.96 -8.09
CA TYR A 45 3.43 -8.13 -8.92
C TYR A 45 2.31 -7.86 -9.93
N CYS A 46 1.29 -7.10 -9.53
CA CYS A 46 0.13 -6.83 -10.36
C CYS A 46 0.29 -5.60 -11.25
N ASN A 47 1.39 -4.85 -11.19
CA ASN A 47 1.53 -3.58 -11.92
C ASN A 47 1.25 -3.69 -13.42
N ALA A 48 1.70 -4.77 -14.09
CA ALA A 48 1.41 -4.99 -15.51
C ALA A 48 -0.09 -5.23 -15.82
N LEU A 49 -0.86 -5.70 -14.83
CA LEU A 49 -2.32 -5.90 -14.92
C LEU A 49 -3.13 -4.69 -14.43
N LEU A 50 -2.46 -3.68 -13.86
CA LEU A 50 -3.08 -2.47 -13.32
C LEU A 50 -3.05 -1.30 -14.32
N THR A 51 -2.51 -1.51 -15.53
CA THR A 51 -2.49 -0.51 -16.60
C THR A 51 -3.89 -0.32 -17.16
N GLY A 52 -4.34 0.94 -17.27
CA GLY A 52 -5.66 1.27 -17.83
C GLY A 52 -6.87 0.91 -16.95
N ILE A 53 -6.69 0.57 -15.66
CA ILE A 53 -7.82 0.28 -14.77
C ILE A 53 -8.62 1.54 -14.43
N PRO A 54 -9.94 1.43 -14.20
CA PRO A 54 -10.76 2.57 -13.84
C PRO A 54 -10.34 3.17 -12.48
N GLN A 55 -10.43 4.49 -12.37
CA GLN A 55 -9.95 5.28 -11.22
C GLN A 55 -10.43 4.75 -9.86
N HIS A 56 -11.67 4.28 -9.78
CA HIS A 56 -12.24 3.77 -8.53
C HIS A 56 -11.51 2.53 -7.98
N LEU A 57 -10.82 1.75 -8.83
CA LEU A 57 -9.98 0.61 -8.41
C LEU A 57 -8.61 1.10 -7.94
N THR A 58 -8.02 2.07 -8.64
CA THR A 58 -6.79 2.75 -8.21
C THR A 58 -6.98 3.41 -6.84
N ASP A 59 -8.12 4.04 -6.60
CA ASP A 59 -8.46 4.66 -5.31
C ASP A 59 -8.55 3.62 -4.18
N LYS A 60 -9.05 2.40 -4.47
CA LYS A 60 -9.07 1.32 -3.48
C LYS A 60 -7.64 0.91 -3.09
N LEU A 61 -6.76 0.76 -4.06
CA LEU A 61 -5.34 0.43 -3.81
C LEU A 61 -4.64 1.57 -3.04
N GLN A 62 -4.91 2.82 -3.40
CA GLN A 62 -4.38 3.99 -2.70
C GLN A 62 -4.82 4.01 -1.23
N LYS A 63 -6.08 3.68 -0.94
CA LYS A 63 -6.57 3.58 0.44
C LYS A 63 -5.82 2.52 1.25
N VAL A 64 -5.47 1.39 0.64
CA VAL A 64 -4.65 0.35 1.28
C VAL A 64 -3.24 0.87 1.55
N GLN A 65 -2.58 1.49 0.57
CA GLN A 65 -1.24 2.08 0.74
C GLN A 65 -1.24 3.15 1.85
N ASN A 66 -2.26 3.99 1.89
CA ASN A 66 -2.42 5.02 2.91
C ASN A 66 -2.57 4.41 4.31
N THR A 67 -3.36 3.33 4.42
CA THR A 67 -3.54 2.62 5.69
C THR A 67 -2.24 1.96 6.15
N ALA A 68 -1.48 1.39 5.21
CA ALA A 68 -0.19 0.79 5.48
C ALA A 68 0.85 1.82 5.96
N ALA A 69 0.90 3.01 5.35
CA ALA A 69 1.76 4.10 5.82
C ALA A 69 1.37 4.56 7.23
N ARG A 70 0.06 4.72 7.51
CA ARG A 70 -0.41 5.06 8.87
C ARG A 70 -0.02 4.00 9.91
N LEU A 71 -0.08 2.72 9.54
CA LEU A 71 0.34 1.63 10.43
C LEU A 71 1.83 1.74 10.80
N ILE A 72 2.69 2.09 9.84
CA ILE A 72 4.12 2.28 10.08
C ILE A 72 4.35 3.42 11.08
N PHE A 73 3.73 4.58 10.88
CA PHE A 73 3.89 5.74 11.78
C PHE A 73 3.02 5.71 13.04
N ARG A 74 2.15 4.69 13.21
CA ARG A 74 1.10 4.66 14.26
C ARG A 74 0.23 5.93 14.24
N ALA A 75 0.00 6.47 13.04
CA ALA A 75 -0.78 7.68 12.84
C ALA A 75 -2.29 7.39 13.00
N LYS A 76 -3.05 8.41 13.42
CA LYS A 76 -4.51 8.32 13.56
C LYS A 76 -5.16 8.26 12.17
N LYS A 77 -6.40 7.79 12.15
CA LYS A 77 -7.21 7.62 10.92
C LYS A 77 -7.31 8.91 10.09
N HIS A 78 -7.39 10.06 10.76
CA HIS A 78 -7.63 11.37 10.15
C HIS A 78 -6.34 12.17 9.92
N ASP A 79 -5.17 11.63 10.31
CA ASP A 79 -3.91 12.33 10.09
C ASP A 79 -3.64 12.49 8.58
N HIS A 80 -3.05 13.63 8.25
CA HIS A 80 -2.64 13.97 6.89
C HIS A 80 -1.67 12.90 6.37
N ILE A 81 -2.04 12.26 5.26
CA ILE A 81 -1.28 11.13 4.71
C ILE A 81 -0.06 11.58 3.91
N GLN A 82 -0.13 12.75 3.29
CA GLN A 82 0.91 13.30 2.43
C GLN A 82 2.29 13.40 3.12
N PRO A 83 2.44 13.96 4.34
CA PRO A 83 3.74 14.00 5.01
C PRO A 83 4.29 12.61 5.32
N LEU A 84 3.42 11.65 5.67
CA LEU A 84 3.82 10.27 5.96
C LEU A 84 4.37 9.56 4.70
N MET A 85 3.71 9.76 3.56
CA MET A 85 4.18 9.19 2.29
C MET A 85 5.50 9.80 1.84
N GLN A 86 5.69 11.11 2.03
CA GLN A 86 6.95 11.79 1.72
C GLN A 86 8.11 11.27 2.57
N GLN A 87 7.91 11.10 3.89
CA GLN A 87 8.92 10.53 4.78
C GLN A 87 9.27 9.07 4.45
N LEU A 88 8.31 8.31 3.89
CA LEU A 88 8.57 6.94 3.41
C LEU A 88 9.17 6.89 2.00
N HIS A 89 9.24 8.03 1.30
CA HIS A 89 9.55 8.12 -0.13
C HIS A 89 8.62 7.26 -1.00
N TRP A 90 7.35 7.13 -0.60
CA TRP A 90 6.37 6.34 -1.33
C TRP A 90 5.64 7.18 -2.35
N LEU A 91 5.65 6.72 -3.60
CA LEU A 91 4.83 7.28 -4.68
C LEU A 91 3.36 6.84 -4.55
N PRO A 92 2.38 7.69 -4.93
CA PRO A 92 0.99 7.29 -5.12
C PRO A 92 0.88 6.10 -6.08
N ILE A 93 -0.14 5.26 -5.90
CA ILE A 93 -0.36 4.06 -6.72
C ILE A 93 -0.48 4.41 -8.21
N SER A 94 -1.19 5.48 -8.55
CA SER A 94 -1.30 5.97 -9.94
C SER A 94 0.07 6.26 -10.54
N SER A 95 0.91 7.01 -9.82
CA SER A 95 2.29 7.32 -10.24
C SER A 95 3.19 6.09 -10.27
N ARG A 96 2.99 5.11 -9.38
CA ARG A 96 3.75 3.85 -9.36
C ARG A 96 3.50 3.00 -10.59
N ILE A 97 2.26 2.92 -11.05
CA ILE A 97 1.89 2.17 -12.26
C ILE A 97 2.60 2.80 -13.47
N ILE A 98 2.54 4.13 -13.61
CA ILE A 98 3.17 4.87 -14.72
C ILE A 98 4.70 4.79 -14.68
N HIS A 99 5.32 4.99 -13.51
CA HIS A 99 6.78 5.07 -13.39
C HIS A 99 7.48 3.73 -13.62
N LYS A 100 6.79 2.60 -13.42
CA LYS A 100 7.35 1.27 -13.71
C LYS A 100 7.18 0.83 -15.17
N GLU A 101 6.23 1.38 -15.92
CA GLU A 101 6.18 1.21 -17.38
C GLU A 101 7.38 1.88 -18.06
N LEU A 102 7.81 3.05 -17.57
CA LEU A 102 8.94 3.80 -18.15
C LEU A 102 10.34 3.24 -17.80
N SER A 103 10.41 2.30 -16.84
CA SER A 103 11.66 1.63 -16.45
C SER A 103 11.77 0.19 -16.98
N LEU A 104 10.77 -0.27 -17.75
CA LEU A 104 10.79 -1.52 -18.53
C LEU A 104 11.13 -1.21 -19.98
#